data_AF-A0A967YFN8-F1
#
_entry.id   AF-A0A967YFN8-F1
#
_cell.length_a   1.000
_cell.length_b   1.000
_cell.length_c   1.000
_cell.angle_alpha   90.00
_cell.angle_beta   90.00
_cell.angle_gamma   90.00
#
_symmetry.space_group_name_H-M   'P 1'
#
loop_
_entity.id
_entity.type
_entity.pdbx_description
1 polymer ?
#
loop_
_entity_poly.entity_id
_entity_poly.type
_entity_poly.pdbx_seq_one_letter_code
_entity_poly.pdbx_strand_id
1 'polypeptide(L)'
;MDNGKPLTEIIAGVDGGENAMVKIFNPNSSFKLTHGQVRDNARAEVDTLIAMINGKIPMDKWMEIQTLSPEFDYWNSSIEAAQI
;
A
#
# COMPACT_ATOMS: atom_id res chain seq x y z
N MET A 1 28.37 -7.68 -5.20
CA MET A 1 28.51 -6.63 -6.22
C MET A 1 29.56 -7.09 -7.21
N ASP A 2 29.39 -6.82 -8.51
CA ASP A 2 30.41 -7.03 -9.54
C ASP A 2 30.73 -5.68 -10.19
N ASN A 3 32.00 -5.27 -10.17
CA ASN A 3 32.47 -3.95 -10.62
C ASN A 3 31.69 -2.75 -10.07
N GLY A 4 31.32 -2.79 -8.79
CA GLY A 4 30.55 -1.70 -8.14
C GLY A 4 29.06 -1.69 -8.46
N LYS A 5 28.54 -2.69 -9.20
CA LYS A 5 27.11 -2.89 -9.45
C LYS A 5 26.53 -3.95 -8.52
N PRO A 6 25.34 -3.75 -7.93
CA PRO A 6 24.59 -4.81 -7.27
C PRO A 6 24.41 -6.02 -8.20
N LEU A 7 24.68 -7.22 -7.68
CA LEU A 7 24.42 -8.47 -8.43
C LEU A 7 22.93 -8.80 -8.46
N THR A 8 22.20 -8.34 -7.44
CA THR A 8 20.75 -8.39 -7.30
C THR A 8 20.30 -7.10 -6.62
N GLU A 9 19.14 -6.58 -7.02
CA GLU A 9 18.49 -5.43 -6.38
C GLU A 9 17.09 -5.85 -5.97
N ILE A 10 16.71 -5.52 -4.73
CA ILE A 10 15.35 -5.67 -4.23
C ILE A 10 14.84 -4.25 -3.97
N ILE A 11 13.77 -3.88 -4.66
CA ILE A 11 13.10 -2.59 -4.51
C ILE A 11 11.83 -2.83 -3.70
N ALA A 12 11.66 -1.98 -2.69
CA ALA A 12 10.45 -1.84 -1.89
C ALA A 12 9.74 -0.53 -2.22
N GLY A 13 8.41 -0.54 -2.24
CA GLY A 13 7.60 0.65 -2.46
C GLY A 13 6.45 0.77 -1.47
N VAL A 14 5.64 1.80 -1.71
CA VAL A 14 4.46 2.16 -0.92
C VAL A 14 3.25 2.29 -1.85
N ASP A 15 2.07 2.49 -1.27
CA ASP A 15 0.75 2.67 -1.91
C ASP A 15 0.07 1.40 -2.46
N GLY A 16 0.82 0.43 -3.00
CA GLY A 16 0.23 -0.83 -3.50
C GLY A 16 -0.73 -0.64 -4.66
N GLY A 17 -0.48 0.36 -5.52
CA GLY A 17 -1.26 0.59 -6.74
C GLY A 17 -1.13 -0.54 -7.77
N GLU A 18 -2.03 -0.55 -8.77
CA GLU A 18 -2.08 -1.58 -9.81
C GLU A 18 -0.71 -1.84 -10.47
N ASN A 19 0.00 -0.76 -10.80
CA ASN A 19 1.34 -0.81 -11.39
C ASN A 19 2.40 -1.49 -10.50
N ALA A 20 2.25 -1.41 -9.17
CA ALA A 20 3.10 -2.09 -8.20
C ALA A 20 2.69 -3.58 -8.10
N MET A 21 1.39 -3.85 -8.01
CA MET A 21 0.86 -5.22 -7.87
C MET A 21 1.22 -6.11 -9.07
N VAL A 22 1.19 -5.58 -10.30
CA VAL A 22 1.62 -6.30 -11.51
C VAL A 22 3.12 -6.63 -11.48
N LYS A 23 3.94 -5.78 -10.85
CA LYS A 23 5.40 -5.95 -10.82
C LYS A 23 5.89 -6.88 -9.71
N ILE A 24 5.19 -6.95 -8.57
CA ILE A 24 5.60 -7.79 -7.42
C ILE A 24 5.71 -9.24 -7.83
N PHE A 25 4.68 -9.77 -8.49
CA PHE A 25 4.61 -11.17 -8.91
C PHE A 25 5.40 -11.51 -10.16
N ASN A 26 6.04 -10.52 -10.81
CA ASN A 26 6.93 -10.78 -11.94
C ASN A 26 8.32 -11.23 -11.43
N PRO A 27 8.76 -12.47 -11.70
CA PRO A 27 10.06 -12.95 -11.23
C PRO A 27 11.23 -12.11 -11.76
N ASN A 28 11.11 -11.51 -12.95
CA ASN A 28 12.13 -10.70 -13.60
C ASN A 28 12.14 -9.23 -13.14
N SER A 29 11.20 -8.83 -12.28
CA SER A 29 11.15 -7.49 -11.70
C SER A 29 12.00 -7.42 -10.43
N SER A 30 12.81 -6.37 -10.26
CA SER A 30 13.49 -6.09 -8.98
C SER A 30 12.54 -5.61 -7.88
N PHE A 31 11.31 -5.22 -8.23
CA PHE A 31 10.30 -4.74 -7.28
C PHE A 31 9.60 -5.93 -6.62
N LYS A 32 9.85 -6.15 -5.32
CA LYS A 32 9.43 -7.38 -4.62
C LYS A 32 8.58 -7.14 -3.38
N LEU A 33 8.40 -5.90 -2.97
CA LEU A 33 7.70 -5.53 -1.75
C LEU A 33 6.92 -4.23 -1.96
N THR A 34 5.66 -4.21 -1.54
CA THR A 34 4.91 -2.97 -1.33
C THR A 34 4.03 -3.11 -0.09
N HIS A 35 3.62 -2.01 0.51
CA HIS A 35 2.47 -2.00 1.40
C HIS A 35 1.47 -0.94 0.90
N GLY A 36 0.19 -1.15 1.17
CA GLY A 36 -0.87 -0.28 0.62
C GLY A 36 -2.23 -0.59 1.21
N GLN A 37 -3.12 0.41 1.22
CA GLN A 37 -4.43 0.32 1.89
C GLN A 37 -5.51 1.11 1.12
N VAL A 38 -5.48 1.00 -0.22
CA VAL A 38 -6.30 1.83 -1.12
C VAL A 38 -7.78 1.78 -0.77
N ARG A 39 -8.35 0.59 -0.60
CA ARG A 39 -9.78 0.42 -0.29
C ARG A 39 -10.15 0.97 1.09
N ASP A 40 -9.33 0.69 2.10
CA ASP A 40 -9.65 1.07 3.48
C ASP A 40 -9.40 2.57 3.71
N ASN A 41 -8.44 3.17 3.01
CA ASN A 41 -8.30 4.62 2.94
C ASN A 41 -9.55 5.28 2.34
N ALA A 42 -10.05 4.79 1.21
CA ALA A 42 -11.25 5.35 0.59
C ALA A 42 -12.47 5.27 1.53
N ARG A 43 -12.62 4.16 2.27
CA ARG A 43 -13.67 4.01 3.29
C ARG A 43 -13.48 5.00 4.44
N ALA A 44 -12.26 5.09 4.98
CA ALA A 44 -11.94 6.00 6.06
C ALA A 44 -12.20 7.46 5.66
N GLU A 45 -11.85 7.87 4.44
CA GLU A 45 -12.11 9.21 3.92
C GLU A 45 -13.61 9.52 3.85
N VAL A 46 -14.42 8.60 3.32
CA VAL A 46 -15.88 8.76 3.24
C VAL A 46 -16.49 8.81 4.65
N ASP A 47 -16.10 7.89 5.54
CA ASP A 47 -16.60 7.87 6.92
C ASP A 47 -16.23 9.15 7.67
N THR A 48 -15.01 9.67 7.44
CA THR A 48 -14.55 10.94 8.00
C THR A 48 -15.41 12.10 7.52
N LEU A 49 -15.67 12.17 6.20
CA LEU A 49 -16.52 13.20 5.62
C LEU A 49 -17.95 13.16 6.21
N ILE A 50 -18.54 11.97 6.30
CA ILE A 50 -19.88 11.79 6.89
C ILE A 50 -19.88 12.14 8.38
N ALA A 51 -18.83 11.81 9.12
CA ALA A 51 -18.70 12.18 10.53
C ALA A 51 -18.55 13.70 10.73
N MET A 52 -17.86 14.40 9.83
CA MET A 52 -17.79 15.87 9.81
C MET A 52 -19.16 16.49 9.55
N ILE A 53 -19.89 16.02 8.52
CA ILE A 53 -21.24 16.49 8.19
C ILE A 53 -22.20 16.32 9.38
N ASN A 54 -22.08 15.21 10.11
CA ASN A 54 -22.88 14.92 11.30
C ASN A 54 -22.39 15.64 12.57
N GLY A 55 -21.35 16.46 12.49
CA GLY A 55 -20.80 17.21 13.62
C GLY A 55 -20.03 16.36 14.65
N LYS A 56 -19.65 15.12 14.30
CA LYS A 56 -18.88 14.22 15.17
C LYS A 56 -17.38 14.48 15.10
N ILE A 57 -16.88 14.97 13.97
CA ILE A 57 -15.47 15.31 13.74
C ILE A 57 -15.36 16.81 13.45
N PRO A 58 -14.45 17.55 14.13
CA PRO A 58 -14.21 18.96 13.85
C PRO A 58 -13.56 19.17 12.47
N MET A 59 -14.04 20.15 11.70
CA MET A 59 -13.54 20.44 10.35
C MET A 59 -12.30 21.33 10.32
N ASP A 60 -11.96 21.96 11.44
CA ASP A 60 -10.94 23.00 11.58
C ASP A 60 -9.73 22.53 12.41
N LYS A 61 -9.66 21.23 12.70
CA LYS A 61 -8.57 20.63 13.49
C LYS A 61 -7.89 19.53 12.70
N TRP A 62 -6.58 19.47 12.85
CA TRP A 62 -5.81 18.33 12.37
C TRP A 62 -6.19 17.09 13.19
N MET A 63 -6.42 15.98 12.49
CA MET A 63 -6.70 14.68 13.06
C MET A 63 -6.03 13.60 12.21
N GLU A 64 -5.68 12.50 12.86
CA GLU A 64 -5.12 11.32 12.23
C GLU A 64 -6.09 10.15 12.38
N ILE A 65 -6.39 9.50 11.25
CA ILE A 65 -7.26 8.33 11.20
C ILE A 65 -6.41 7.19 10.62
N GLN A 66 -6.18 6.18 11.45
CA GLN A 66 -5.33 5.06 11.10
C GLN A 66 -6.13 4.00 10.34
N THR A 67 -5.54 3.52 9.25
CA THR A 67 -6.00 2.35 8.49
C THR A 67 -4.88 1.29 8.53
N LEU A 68 -5.25 0.02 8.38
CA LEU A 68 -4.26 -1.06 8.35
C LEU A 68 -3.66 -1.14 6.95
N SER A 69 -2.33 -1.04 6.88
CA SER A 69 -1.58 -1.17 5.64
C SER A 69 -0.97 -2.56 5.54
N PRO A 70 -1.62 -3.52 4.85
CA PRO A 70 -1.03 -4.83 4.61
C PRO A 70 0.22 -4.71 3.73
N GLU A 71 1.19 -5.57 4.04
CA GLU A 71 2.36 -5.84 3.22
C GLU A 71 2.01 -6.88 2.16
N PHE A 72 2.46 -6.64 0.93
CA PHE A 72 2.44 -7.59 -0.17
C PHE A 72 3.86 -7.79 -0.69
N ASP A 73 4.34 -9.02 -0.60
CA ASP A 73 5.67 -9.40 -1.00
C ASP A 73 5.66 -10.65 -1.90
N TYR A 74 6.68 -10.75 -2.75
CA TYR A 74 6.79 -11.82 -3.75
C TYR A 74 6.84 -13.23 -3.16
N TRP A 75 7.35 -13.40 -1.94
CA TRP A 75 7.64 -14.72 -1.37
C TRP A 75 6.54 -15.23 -0.46
N ASN A 76 5.91 -14.36 0.33
CA ASN A 76 4.94 -14.78 1.35
C ASN A 76 3.49 -14.45 1.00
N SER A 77 3.24 -13.55 0.04
CA SER A 77 1.87 -13.19 -0.37
C SER A 77 1.38 -14.09 -1.50
N SER A 78 0.21 -14.71 -1.33
CA SER A 78 -0.45 -15.40 -2.44
C SER A 78 -1.12 -14.39 -3.39
N ILE A 79 -1.34 -14.79 -4.65
CA ILE A 79 -2.06 -13.96 -5.62
C ILE A 79 -3.49 -13.69 -5.12
N GLU A 80 -4.13 -14.69 -4.51
CA GLU A 80 -5.47 -14.55 -3.94
C GLU A 80 -5.48 -13.51 -2.82
N ALA A 81 -4.50 -13.53 -1.92
CA ALA A 81 -4.38 -12.55 -0.82
C ALA A 81 -4.17 -11.13 -1.33
N ALA A 82 -3.47 -10.96 -2.46
CA ALA A 82 -3.19 -9.68 -3.09
C ALA A 82 -4.37 -9.08 -3.89
N GLN A 83 -5.47 -9.81 -4.04
CA GLN A 83 -6.67 -9.37 -4.77
C GLN A 83 -7.80 -8.92 -3.83
N ILE A 84 -7.62 -9.03 -2.51
CA ILE A 84 -8.67 -8.82 -1.51
C ILE A 84 -8.80 -7.35 -1.12
#